data_AF-A0A936MTT8-F1
#
_entry.id   AF-A0A936MTT8-F1
#
_cell.length_a   1.000
_cell.length_b   1.000
_cell.length_c   1.000
_cell.angle_alpha   90.00
_cell.angle_beta   90.00
_cell.angle_gamma   90.00
#
_symmetry.space_group_name_H-M   'P 1'
#
loop_
_entity.id
_entity.type
_entity.pdbx_description
1 polymer ?
#
loop_
_entity_poly.entity_id
_entity_poly.type
_entity_poly.pdbx_seq_one_letter_code
_entity_poly.pdbx_strand_id
1 'polypeptide(L)'
;MSDVTATNPASPLLFPAFMYGDRTTCRRKLKAEAKKWAKYYMEGRDFPEPKLIPIPSGSVVFTDEDIAKWVGAGYSFYPQANVVTIAANPKEQGLHIQWRAYMLETLQFETEWAAKLSHMERFPLRRAFVTHVCRYPWGAISAAVISRLLNSIELAVPRIEGVLRHWEALDTLKYVDVREGLISLAELIAYRFDGTVPMWVDQPTGNIRTDLQTAIEQMRNASEDEIHMRLLEHLRALVDSEKGLKHREWLKSPGVIEAALEAERRQGQEFYDNLTSGQGGEIGSFLLLYERDNYPGNVH
;
A
#
# COMPACT_ATOMS: atom_id res chain seq x y z
N MET A 1 24.07 25.17 38.44
CA MET A 1 24.56 24.03 37.64
C MET A 1 23.34 23.44 36.98
N SER A 2 23.09 23.83 35.74
CA SER A 2 21.91 23.38 34.99
C SER A 2 22.34 22.18 34.15
N ASP A 3 21.89 20.99 34.54
CA ASP A 3 22.04 19.78 33.74
C ASP A 3 21.21 19.92 32.47
N VAL A 4 21.89 20.22 31.36
CA VAL A 4 21.36 20.05 30.02
C VAL A 4 21.40 18.55 29.76
N THR A 5 20.26 17.89 29.95
CA THR A 5 20.03 16.52 29.47
C THR A 5 20.30 16.50 27.97
N ALA A 6 21.47 16.00 27.59
CA ALA A 6 21.83 15.74 26.21
C ALA A 6 20.83 14.73 25.64
N THR A 7 19.83 15.23 24.92
CA THR A 7 18.97 14.40 24.07
C THR A 7 19.86 13.64 23.12
N ASN A 8 19.91 12.32 23.32
CA ASN A 8 20.61 11.40 22.45
C ASN A 8 20.11 11.65 21.01
N PRO A 9 20.98 11.99 20.04
CA PRO A 9 20.52 12.29 18.70
C PRO A 9 19.82 11.05 18.15
N ALA A 10 18.53 11.19 17.82
CA ALA A 10 17.73 10.11 17.25
C ALA A 10 18.51 9.51 16.06
N SER A 11 18.65 8.18 16.06
CA SER A 11 19.34 7.49 14.97
C SER A 11 18.74 7.91 13.62
N PRO A 12 19.57 8.24 12.62
CA PRO A 12 19.06 8.74 11.35
C PRO A 12 18.13 7.71 10.71
N LEU A 13 16.98 8.16 10.21
CA LEU A 13 16.11 7.33 9.40
C LEU A 13 16.84 6.97 8.10
N LEU A 14 16.77 5.69 7.69
CA LEU A 14 17.54 5.17 6.57
C LEU A 14 16.64 4.55 5.50
N PHE A 15 16.90 4.89 4.23
CA PHE A 15 16.17 4.40 3.06
C PHE A 15 17.15 3.81 2.02
N PRO A 16 16.71 2.89 1.15
CA PRO A 16 17.56 2.33 0.11
C PRO A 16 18.02 3.37 -0.90
N ALA A 17 19.31 3.31 -1.25
CA ALA A 17 19.95 4.24 -2.19
C ALA A 17 19.39 4.15 -3.64
N PHE A 18 18.62 3.11 -3.95
CA PHE A 18 17.91 2.99 -5.23
C PHE A 18 16.55 3.70 -5.24
N MET A 19 16.05 4.19 -4.09
CA MET A 19 14.83 5.00 -3.99
C MET A 19 15.09 6.51 -4.09
N TYR A 20 16.36 6.92 -4.10
CA TYR A 20 16.80 8.32 -4.10
C TYR A 20 17.46 8.69 -5.43
N GLY A 21 16.95 9.71 -6.08
CA GLY A 21 17.46 10.23 -7.35
C GLY A 21 16.38 10.55 -8.38
N ASP A 22 16.83 10.85 -9.59
CA ASP A 22 15.96 10.88 -10.76
C ASP A 22 15.40 9.48 -11.06
N ARG A 23 14.22 9.43 -11.69
CA ARG A 23 13.50 8.19 -11.97
C ARG A 23 14.35 7.18 -12.75
N THR A 24 15.11 7.63 -13.73
CA THR A 24 15.90 6.76 -14.61
C THR A 24 17.03 6.09 -13.83
N THR A 25 17.76 6.86 -13.02
CA THR A 25 18.80 6.33 -12.14
C THR A 25 18.23 5.37 -11.10
N CYS A 26 17.11 5.72 -10.45
CA CYS A 26 16.44 4.85 -9.49
C CYS A 26 16.04 3.52 -10.13
N ARG A 27 15.37 3.54 -11.29
CA ARG A 27 14.97 2.32 -12.01
C ARG A 27 16.16 1.45 -12.40
N ARG A 28 17.26 2.04 -12.87
CA ARG A 28 18.47 1.28 -13.22
C ARG A 28 19.08 0.58 -12.00
N LYS A 29 19.22 1.30 -10.88
CA LYS A 29 19.74 0.73 -9.62
C LYS A 29 18.81 -0.36 -9.09
N LEU A 30 17.51 -0.10 -9.10
CA LEU A 30 16.49 -1.05 -8.66
C LEU A 30 16.54 -2.35 -9.45
N LYS A 31 16.66 -2.31 -10.79
CA LYS A 31 16.78 -3.53 -11.60
C LYS A 31 18.02 -4.36 -11.26
N ALA A 32 19.13 -3.70 -10.93
CA ALA A 32 20.32 -4.40 -10.48
C ALA A 32 20.10 -5.06 -9.10
N GLU A 33 19.46 -4.33 -8.18
CA GLU A 33 19.09 -4.86 -6.86
C GLU A 33 18.10 -6.02 -6.97
N ALA A 34 17.08 -5.92 -7.82
CA ALA A 34 16.09 -6.97 -8.06
C ALA A 34 16.73 -8.29 -8.54
N LYS A 35 17.70 -8.22 -9.45
CA LYS A 35 18.46 -9.40 -9.91
C LYS A 35 19.26 -10.04 -8.78
N LYS A 36 19.86 -9.22 -7.91
CA LYS A 36 20.58 -9.69 -6.72
C LYS A 36 19.60 -10.37 -5.75
N TRP A 37 18.47 -9.74 -5.47
CA TRP A 37 17.43 -10.27 -4.58
C TRP A 37 16.86 -11.60 -5.09
N ALA A 38 16.59 -11.68 -6.40
CA ALA A 38 16.13 -12.90 -7.05
C ALA A 38 17.12 -14.05 -6.86
N LYS A 39 18.42 -13.80 -7.08
CA LYS A 39 19.48 -14.80 -6.86
C LYS A 39 19.49 -15.30 -5.41
N TYR A 40 19.54 -14.39 -4.43
CA TYR A 40 19.55 -14.74 -3.00
C TYR A 40 18.31 -15.54 -2.60
N TYR A 41 17.14 -15.14 -3.11
CA TYR A 41 15.90 -15.85 -2.82
C TYR A 41 15.90 -17.27 -3.40
N MET A 42 16.42 -17.46 -4.62
CA MET A 42 16.52 -18.79 -5.23
C MET A 42 17.54 -19.69 -4.53
N GLU A 43 18.59 -19.12 -3.94
CA GLU A 43 19.63 -19.88 -3.23
C GLU A 43 19.25 -20.22 -1.77
N GLY A 44 18.58 -19.31 -1.07
CA GLY A 44 18.36 -19.43 0.38
C GLY A 44 17.00 -19.01 0.89
N ARG A 45 16.04 -18.66 0.00
CA ARG A 45 14.71 -18.14 0.36
C ARG A 45 14.75 -16.89 1.26
N ASP A 46 15.80 -16.08 1.11
CA ASP A 46 16.01 -14.84 1.85
C ASP A 46 16.40 -13.68 0.91
N PHE A 47 16.43 -12.46 1.43
CA PHE A 47 16.78 -11.25 0.70
C PHE A 47 17.98 -10.56 1.35
N PRO A 48 18.89 -10.00 0.53
CA PRO A 48 20.07 -9.33 1.05
C PRO A 48 19.73 -7.93 1.55
N GLU A 49 20.50 -7.44 2.53
CA GLU A 49 20.41 -6.05 2.96
C GLU A 49 20.70 -5.08 1.80
N PRO A 50 19.81 -4.10 1.54
CA PRO A 50 20.07 -3.08 0.54
C PRO A 50 21.08 -2.06 1.06
N LYS A 51 21.73 -1.33 0.16
CA LYS A 51 22.53 -0.16 0.55
C LYS A 51 21.60 0.93 1.08
N LEU A 52 21.71 1.22 2.37
CA LEU A 52 20.93 2.26 3.05
C LEU A 52 21.66 3.60 3.09
N ILE A 53 20.90 4.69 2.98
CA ILE A 53 21.37 6.07 3.10
C ILE A 53 20.41 6.90 3.98
N PRO A 54 20.91 7.90 4.72
CA PRO A 54 20.06 8.75 5.55
C PRO A 54 19.02 9.55 4.76
N ILE A 55 17.82 9.67 5.32
CA ILE A 55 16.78 10.60 4.88
C ILE A 55 16.62 11.71 5.93
N PRO A 56 16.80 13.00 5.56
CA PRO A 56 16.56 14.11 6.46
C PRO A 56 15.10 14.18 6.93
N SER A 57 14.86 14.58 8.17
CA SER A 57 13.52 14.94 8.65
C SER A 57 12.92 16.03 7.76
N GLY A 58 11.61 15.98 7.54
CA GLY A 58 10.87 16.85 6.62
C GLY A 58 11.02 16.51 5.15
N SER A 59 11.81 15.49 4.78
CA SER A 59 11.93 15.04 3.39
C SER A 59 10.58 14.62 2.82
N VAL A 60 10.40 14.88 1.52
CA VAL A 60 9.19 14.50 0.79
C VAL A 60 9.34 13.13 0.15
N VAL A 61 8.37 12.26 0.40
CA VAL A 61 8.27 10.90 -0.14
C VAL A 61 7.06 10.79 -1.06
N PHE A 62 7.30 10.36 -2.30
CA PHE A 62 6.25 10.06 -3.27
C PHE A 62 5.82 8.60 -3.14
N THR A 63 4.52 8.38 -3.01
CA THR A 63 3.91 7.07 -2.79
C THR A 63 3.28 6.47 -4.04
N ASP A 64 3.23 7.22 -5.14
CA ASP A 64 2.66 6.80 -6.43
C ASP A 64 3.53 7.25 -7.62
N GLU A 65 3.71 6.38 -8.64
CA GLU A 65 4.56 6.66 -9.80
C GLU A 65 3.98 7.74 -10.71
N ASP A 66 2.67 7.69 -10.95
CA ASP A 66 1.99 8.62 -11.84
C ASP A 66 1.96 10.00 -11.20
N ILE A 67 1.62 10.09 -9.91
CA ILE A 67 1.68 11.36 -9.18
C ILE A 67 3.09 11.94 -9.19
N ALA A 68 4.12 11.12 -8.94
CA ALA A 68 5.51 11.59 -9.00
C ALA A 68 5.88 12.13 -10.39
N LYS A 69 5.32 11.56 -11.46
CA LYS A 69 5.51 12.04 -12.83
C LYS A 69 4.75 13.34 -13.10
N TRP A 70 3.48 13.42 -12.72
CA TRP A 70 2.61 14.58 -12.97
C TRP A 70 3.04 15.80 -12.15
N VAL A 71 3.12 15.64 -10.83
CA VAL A 71 3.57 16.69 -9.91
C VAL A 71 4.99 17.10 -10.22
N GLY A 72 5.88 16.14 -10.54
CA GLY A 72 7.26 16.44 -10.95
C GLY A 72 7.37 17.22 -12.27
N ALA A 73 6.34 17.18 -13.11
CA ALA A 73 6.21 17.97 -14.33
C ALA A 73 5.40 19.27 -14.13
N GLY A 74 5.04 19.61 -12.89
CA GLY A 74 4.26 20.81 -12.55
C GLY A 74 2.77 20.70 -12.85
N TYR A 75 2.26 19.50 -13.16
CA TYR A 75 0.84 19.26 -13.38
C TYR A 75 0.13 18.89 -12.09
N SER A 76 -1.13 19.30 -12.00
CA SER A 76 -2.05 18.95 -10.93
C SER A 76 -3.43 18.70 -11.50
N PHE A 77 -4.08 17.60 -11.11
CA PHE A 77 -5.50 17.38 -11.30
C PHE A 77 -6.35 18.23 -10.34
N TYR A 78 -5.78 18.75 -9.25
CA TYR A 78 -6.46 19.57 -8.26
C TYR A 78 -5.94 21.02 -8.28
N PRO A 79 -6.68 22.00 -8.83
CA PRO A 79 -6.24 23.41 -8.90
C PRO A 79 -5.85 24.03 -7.54
N GLN A 80 -6.37 23.44 -6.45
CA GLN A 80 -6.15 23.83 -5.06
C GLN A 80 -4.85 23.25 -4.48
N ALA A 81 -4.32 22.19 -5.08
CA ALA A 81 -3.10 21.57 -4.60
C ALA A 81 -1.97 22.56 -4.87
N ASN A 82 -1.22 22.90 -3.82
CA ASN A 82 -0.04 23.74 -3.86
C ASN A 82 1.13 23.03 -4.60
N VAL A 83 0.85 22.47 -5.78
CA VAL A 83 1.81 21.83 -6.68
C VAL A 83 2.88 22.83 -7.08
N VAL A 84 2.56 24.12 -7.15
CA VAL A 84 3.57 25.18 -7.35
C VAL A 84 4.59 25.18 -6.22
N THR A 85 4.27 24.84 -4.97
CA THR A 85 5.26 24.78 -3.88
C THR A 85 6.05 23.47 -3.85
N ILE A 86 5.44 22.37 -4.32
CA ILE A 86 6.09 21.04 -4.41
C ILE A 86 6.98 20.95 -5.66
N ALA A 87 6.62 21.69 -6.72
CA ALA A 87 7.19 21.62 -8.06
C ALA A 87 7.73 22.96 -8.57
N ALA A 88 7.83 24.03 -7.74
CA ALA A 88 8.49 25.29 -8.10
C ALA A 88 9.96 25.04 -8.45
N ASN A 89 10.13 24.72 -9.72
CA ASN A 89 11.36 24.57 -10.46
C ASN A 89 12.43 23.69 -9.77
N PRO A 90 12.38 22.35 -9.96
CA PRO A 90 13.37 21.40 -9.44
C PRO A 90 14.83 21.79 -9.77
N LYS A 91 15.03 22.54 -10.88
CA LYS A 91 16.32 23.06 -11.34
C LYS A 91 16.79 24.33 -10.62
N GLU A 92 15.90 25.23 -10.24
CA GLU A 92 16.28 26.52 -9.61
C GLU A 92 16.30 26.44 -8.08
N GLN A 93 15.57 25.49 -7.47
CA GLN A 93 15.52 25.31 -6.01
C GLN A 93 16.26 24.07 -5.49
N GLY A 94 16.96 23.31 -6.33
CA GLY A 94 17.72 22.13 -5.88
C GLY A 94 16.87 20.92 -5.45
N LEU A 95 15.55 20.95 -5.67
CA LEU A 95 14.60 19.84 -5.45
C LEU A 95 14.70 18.76 -6.55
N HIS A 96 15.91 18.49 -7.04
CA HIS A 96 16.17 17.47 -8.05
C HIS A 96 16.00 16.04 -7.54
N ILE A 97 15.78 15.85 -6.23
CA ILE A 97 15.89 14.54 -5.62
C ILE A 97 14.70 14.25 -4.71
N GLN A 98 13.96 13.21 -5.10
CA GLN A 98 12.73 12.76 -4.44
C GLN A 98 12.92 11.33 -3.96
N TRP A 99 12.37 11.02 -2.79
CA TRP A 99 12.27 9.65 -2.30
C TRP A 99 11.04 8.99 -2.92
N ARG A 100 11.22 7.82 -3.51
CA ARG A 100 10.21 7.13 -4.32
C ARG A 100 9.79 5.82 -3.66
N ALA A 101 8.85 5.87 -2.70
CA ALA A 101 8.38 4.69 -1.97
C ALA A 101 7.70 3.67 -2.89
N TYR A 102 6.98 4.14 -3.93
CA TYR A 102 6.34 3.30 -4.94
C TYR A 102 7.31 2.35 -5.67
N MET A 103 8.62 2.61 -5.63
CA MET A 103 9.62 1.74 -6.26
C MET A 103 9.67 0.34 -5.64
N LEU A 104 9.17 0.13 -4.41
CA LEU A 104 9.15 -1.20 -3.82
C LEU A 104 8.29 -2.19 -4.63
N GLU A 105 7.16 -1.75 -5.22
CA GLU A 105 6.35 -2.59 -6.11
C GLU A 105 7.16 -3.04 -7.32
N THR A 106 7.87 -2.10 -7.94
CA THR A 106 8.74 -2.39 -9.09
C THR A 106 9.86 -3.34 -8.70
N LEU A 107 10.43 -3.20 -7.49
CA LEU A 107 11.47 -4.11 -6.98
C LEU A 107 10.94 -5.53 -6.86
N GLN A 108 9.77 -5.72 -6.25
CA GLN A 108 9.14 -7.03 -6.13
C GLN A 108 8.86 -7.65 -7.50
N PHE A 109 8.22 -6.91 -8.40
CA PHE A 109 7.90 -7.38 -9.75
C PHE A 109 9.16 -7.78 -10.53
N GLU A 110 10.19 -6.94 -10.53
CA GLU A 110 11.46 -7.25 -11.23
C GLU A 110 12.19 -8.43 -10.57
N THR A 111 12.02 -8.63 -9.25
CA THR A 111 12.58 -9.78 -8.52
C THR A 111 11.88 -11.07 -8.94
N GLU A 112 10.54 -11.09 -9.00
CA GLU A 112 9.76 -12.22 -9.51
C GLU A 112 10.16 -12.59 -10.94
N TRP A 113 10.30 -11.57 -11.80
CA TRP A 113 10.70 -11.74 -13.19
C TRP A 113 12.12 -12.29 -13.31
N ALA A 114 13.08 -11.74 -12.56
CA ALA A 114 14.46 -12.19 -12.58
C ALA A 114 14.63 -13.62 -12.02
N ALA A 115 13.80 -14.00 -11.04
CA ALA A 115 13.77 -15.35 -10.48
C ALA A 115 13.09 -16.38 -11.40
N LYS A 116 12.42 -15.94 -12.48
CA LYS A 116 11.71 -16.80 -13.44
C LYS A 116 10.65 -17.68 -12.79
N LEU A 117 9.98 -17.17 -11.75
CA LEU A 117 8.99 -17.93 -10.99
C LEU A 117 7.73 -18.18 -11.81
N SER A 118 7.20 -19.40 -11.71
CA SER A 118 5.83 -19.70 -12.12
C SER A 118 4.83 -18.87 -11.30
N HIS A 119 3.58 -18.81 -11.76
CA HIS A 119 2.53 -18.07 -11.04
C HIS A 119 2.37 -18.56 -9.58
N MET A 120 2.35 -19.87 -9.35
CA MET A 120 2.22 -20.47 -8.02
C MET A 120 3.40 -20.17 -7.09
N GLU A 121 4.61 -20.05 -7.63
CA GLU A 121 5.82 -19.77 -6.84
C GLU A 121 5.94 -18.29 -6.45
N ARG A 122 5.14 -17.40 -7.05
CA ARG A 122 5.15 -15.97 -6.69
C ARG A 122 4.59 -15.74 -5.29
N PHE A 123 3.62 -16.53 -4.82
CA PHE A 123 3.02 -16.32 -3.49
C PHE A 123 4.02 -16.47 -2.35
N PRO A 124 4.79 -17.57 -2.26
CA PRO A 124 5.82 -17.68 -1.23
C PRO A 124 6.87 -16.57 -1.32
N LEU A 125 7.23 -16.12 -2.54
CA LEU A 125 8.16 -15.00 -2.70
C LEU A 125 7.56 -13.71 -2.18
N ARG A 126 6.34 -13.36 -2.58
CA ARG A 126 5.66 -12.12 -2.16
C ARG A 126 5.53 -12.06 -0.65
N ARG A 127 5.15 -13.17 -0.01
CA ARG A 127 5.07 -13.29 1.45
C ARG A 127 6.43 -13.06 2.10
N ALA A 128 7.46 -13.78 1.66
CA ALA A 128 8.80 -13.62 2.20
C ALA A 128 9.34 -12.19 2.00
N PHE A 129 9.06 -11.60 0.84
CA PHE A 129 9.46 -10.24 0.48
C PHE A 129 8.81 -9.21 1.41
N VAL A 130 7.49 -9.24 1.58
CA VAL A 130 6.75 -8.34 2.48
C VAL A 130 7.27 -8.48 3.91
N THR A 131 7.43 -9.72 4.39
CA THR A 131 7.98 -10.00 5.74
C THR A 131 9.41 -9.48 5.91
N HIS A 132 10.23 -9.54 4.86
CA HIS A 132 11.58 -9.00 4.91
C HIS A 132 11.58 -7.47 4.96
N VAL A 133 10.91 -6.80 4.02
CA VAL A 133 10.97 -5.34 3.90
C VAL A 133 10.23 -4.60 5.02
N CYS A 134 9.14 -5.16 5.57
CA CYS A 134 8.38 -4.53 6.66
C CYS A 134 9.12 -4.48 7.99
N ARG A 135 10.31 -5.08 8.09
CA ARG A 135 11.22 -4.90 9.24
C ARG A 135 11.83 -3.51 9.27
N TYR A 136 11.91 -2.82 8.13
CA TYR A 136 12.49 -1.49 8.00
C TYR A 136 11.41 -0.43 7.80
N PRO A 137 11.63 0.82 8.25
CA PRO A 137 10.68 1.92 8.02
C PRO A 137 10.33 2.12 6.55
N TRP A 138 11.34 2.13 5.67
CA TRP A 138 11.15 2.35 4.23
C TRP A 138 10.31 1.25 3.58
N GLY A 139 10.47 0.01 4.01
CA GLY A 139 9.73 -1.12 3.47
C GLY A 139 8.32 -1.17 4.03
N ALA A 140 8.13 -0.83 5.31
CA ALA A 140 6.83 -0.71 5.93
C ALA A 140 5.95 0.34 5.25
N ILE A 141 6.45 1.58 5.09
CA ILE A 141 5.68 2.64 4.44
C ILE A 141 5.41 2.32 2.97
N SER A 142 6.40 1.76 2.26
CA SER A 142 6.22 1.40 0.86
C SER A 142 5.19 0.27 0.71
N ALA A 143 5.24 -0.76 1.56
CA ALA A 143 4.28 -1.86 1.51
C ALA A 143 2.85 -1.43 1.87
N ALA A 144 2.69 -0.39 2.69
CA ALA A 144 1.39 0.18 3.05
C ALA A 144 0.73 0.98 1.92
N VAL A 145 1.50 1.54 0.98
CA VAL A 145 0.98 2.39 -0.10
C VAL A 145 0.85 1.69 -1.44
N ILE A 146 1.40 0.48 -1.60
CA ILE A 146 1.29 -0.27 -2.85
C ILE A 146 -0.10 -0.90 -2.95
N SER A 147 -0.85 -0.49 -3.98
CA SER A 147 -2.18 -1.03 -4.27
C SER A 147 -2.15 -2.47 -4.80
N ARG A 148 -1.09 -2.86 -5.52
CA ARG A 148 -0.99 -4.16 -6.21
C ARG A 148 -0.45 -5.32 -5.37
N LEU A 149 -0.22 -5.09 -4.07
CA LEU A 149 0.15 -6.19 -3.19
C LEU A 149 -1.10 -7.01 -2.85
N LEU A 150 -0.90 -8.33 -2.74
CA LEU A 150 -1.92 -9.23 -2.27
C LEU A 150 -2.44 -8.75 -0.89
N ASN A 151 -3.75 -8.67 -0.76
CA ASN A 151 -4.46 -8.00 0.33
C ASN A 151 -5.17 -8.99 1.27
N SER A 152 -4.62 -10.20 1.38
CA SER A 152 -5.02 -11.13 2.43
C SER A 152 -4.68 -10.60 3.82
N ILE A 153 -5.45 -11.01 4.83
CA ILE A 153 -5.16 -10.73 6.24
C ILE A 153 -3.71 -11.11 6.59
N GLU A 154 -3.24 -12.28 6.14
CA GLU A 154 -1.88 -12.76 6.36
C GLU A 154 -0.78 -11.78 5.89
N LEU A 155 -1.07 -10.99 4.86
CA LEU A 155 -0.13 -10.01 4.30
C LEU A 155 -0.44 -8.59 4.78
N ALA A 156 -1.70 -8.25 5.03
CA ALA A 156 -2.11 -6.94 5.52
C ALA A 156 -1.63 -6.68 6.95
N VAL A 157 -1.77 -7.65 7.86
CA VAL A 157 -1.38 -7.50 9.26
C VAL A 157 0.11 -7.13 9.40
N PRO A 158 1.08 -7.87 8.82
CA PRO A 158 2.49 -7.50 8.91
C PRO A 158 2.83 -6.12 8.33
N ARG A 159 2.08 -5.67 7.30
CA ARG A 159 2.26 -4.33 6.70
C ARG A 159 1.84 -3.24 7.68
N ILE A 160 0.65 -3.38 8.28
CA ILE A 160 0.13 -2.44 9.27
C ILE A 160 1.06 -2.40 10.49
N GLU A 161 1.45 -3.57 11.00
CA GLU A 161 2.40 -3.67 12.12
C GLU A 161 3.75 -3.01 11.81
N GLY A 162 4.26 -3.18 10.59
CA GLY A 162 5.48 -2.51 10.14
C GLY A 162 5.37 -0.99 10.26
N VAL A 163 4.26 -0.40 9.80
CA VAL A 163 4.03 1.05 9.90
C VAL A 163 3.91 1.49 11.35
N LEU A 164 3.10 0.78 12.16
CA LEU A 164 2.90 1.11 13.57
C LEU A 164 4.20 1.03 14.39
N ARG A 165 5.05 0.05 14.10
CA ARG A 165 6.37 -0.12 14.74
C ARG A 165 7.30 1.05 14.45
N HIS A 166 7.24 1.59 13.23
CA HIS A 166 8.12 2.66 12.75
C HIS A 166 7.46 4.03 12.74
N TRP A 167 6.30 4.17 13.39
CA TRP A 167 5.42 5.34 13.29
C TRP A 167 6.17 6.65 13.53
N GLU A 168 6.83 6.79 14.68
CA GLU A 168 7.51 8.04 15.06
C GLU A 168 8.61 8.44 14.08
N ALA A 169 9.34 7.44 13.54
CA ALA A 169 10.38 7.71 12.56
C ALA A 169 9.76 8.16 11.22
N LEU A 170 8.70 7.49 10.78
CA LEU A 170 8.00 7.79 9.54
C LEU A 170 7.28 9.15 9.59
N ASP A 171 6.71 9.53 10.74
CA ASP A 171 5.97 10.78 10.92
C ASP A 171 6.87 12.03 10.84
N THR A 172 8.19 11.84 10.86
CA THR A 172 9.15 12.92 10.58
C THR A 172 9.15 13.35 9.10
N LEU A 173 8.54 12.57 8.21
CA LEU A 173 8.53 12.81 6.77
C LEU A 173 7.25 13.52 6.31
N LYS A 174 7.25 13.97 5.05
CA LYS A 174 6.04 14.44 4.34
C LYS A 174 5.77 13.56 3.14
N TYR A 175 4.50 13.38 2.82
CA TYR A 175 4.09 12.48 1.76
C TYR A 175 3.36 13.22 0.65
N VAL A 176 3.56 12.78 -0.59
CA VAL A 176 2.75 13.17 -1.74
C VAL A 176 2.12 11.91 -2.30
N ASP A 177 0.81 11.86 -2.24
CA ASP A 177 -0.01 10.75 -2.72
C ASP A 177 -0.99 11.22 -3.80
N VAL A 178 -1.95 10.38 -4.18
CA VAL A 178 -2.98 10.67 -5.21
C VAL A 178 -3.79 11.95 -5.01
N ARG A 179 -3.73 12.57 -3.83
CA ARG A 179 -4.32 13.90 -3.55
C ARG A 179 -3.42 15.07 -3.99
N GLU A 180 -2.22 14.81 -4.48
CA GLU A 180 -1.23 15.75 -5.03
C GLU A 180 -0.70 16.82 -4.05
N GLY A 181 -1.25 16.91 -2.84
CA GLY A 181 -0.78 17.77 -1.76
C GLY A 181 0.20 17.05 -0.83
N LEU A 182 0.93 17.85 -0.04
CA LEU A 182 1.68 17.34 1.10
C LEU A 182 0.71 16.91 2.19
N ILE A 183 0.84 15.66 2.63
CA ILE A 183 0.03 15.08 3.71
C ILE A 183 0.93 14.50 4.80
N SER A 184 0.39 14.42 6.02
CA SER A 184 0.99 13.74 7.16
C SER A 184 0.98 12.22 7.00
N LEU A 185 1.75 11.51 7.85
CA LEU A 185 1.67 10.04 7.90
C LEU A 185 0.26 9.59 8.25
N ALA A 186 -0.37 10.21 9.25
CA ALA A 186 -1.72 9.86 9.69
C ALA A 186 -2.75 9.98 8.56
N GLU A 187 -2.71 11.08 7.79
CA GLU A 187 -3.61 11.27 6.64
C GLU A 187 -3.35 10.27 5.51
N LEU A 188 -2.07 9.99 5.21
CA LEU A 188 -1.70 8.98 4.22
C LEU A 188 -2.23 7.59 4.61
N ILE A 189 -1.99 7.18 5.85
CA ILE A 189 -2.38 5.86 6.35
C ILE A 189 -3.90 5.76 6.47
N ALA A 190 -4.58 6.81 6.95
CA ALA A 190 -6.04 6.84 6.99
C ALA A 190 -6.66 6.72 5.60
N TYR A 191 -6.07 7.38 4.59
CA TYR A 191 -6.50 7.24 3.21
C TYR A 191 -6.24 5.83 2.66
N ARG A 192 -5.05 5.27 2.90
CA ARG A 192 -4.70 3.97 2.35
C ARG A 192 -5.46 2.82 2.99
N PHE A 193 -5.87 2.93 4.24
CA PHE A 193 -6.64 1.89 4.96
C PHE A 193 -8.10 2.27 5.18
N ASP A 194 -8.65 3.09 4.27
CA ASP A 194 -10.03 3.62 4.36
C ASP A 194 -11.12 2.55 4.22
N GLY A 195 -10.83 1.41 3.59
CA GLY A 195 -11.72 0.23 3.60
C GLY A 195 -11.41 -0.75 4.75
N THR A 196 -10.13 -0.87 5.14
CA THR A 196 -9.72 -1.79 6.22
C THR A 196 -10.32 -1.40 7.56
N VAL A 197 -10.26 -0.12 7.93
CA VAL A 197 -10.76 0.34 9.23
C VAL A 197 -12.27 0.11 9.37
N PRO A 198 -13.14 0.53 8.43
CA PRO A 198 -14.58 0.28 8.52
C PRO A 198 -14.98 -1.20 8.52
N MET A 199 -14.17 -2.08 7.91
CA MET A 199 -14.45 -3.51 7.91
C MET A 199 -14.09 -4.18 9.25
N TRP A 200 -13.01 -3.73 9.88
CA TRP A 200 -12.39 -4.43 11.02
C TRP A 200 -12.53 -3.71 12.36
N VAL A 201 -13.06 -2.50 12.40
CA VAL A 201 -13.19 -1.69 13.62
C VAL A 201 -14.64 -1.27 13.79
N ASP A 202 -15.35 -1.93 14.71
CA ASP A 202 -16.78 -1.71 14.94
C ASP A 202 -17.09 -0.30 15.48
N GLN A 203 -16.15 0.29 16.21
CA GLN A 203 -16.26 1.63 16.81
C GLN A 203 -14.95 2.42 16.58
N PRO A 204 -14.75 3.01 15.40
CA PRO A 204 -13.54 3.76 15.11
C PRO A 204 -13.43 5.00 16.01
N THR A 205 -12.24 5.21 16.58
CA THR A 205 -11.93 6.30 17.49
C THR A 205 -11.62 7.60 16.76
N GLY A 206 -11.33 7.53 15.45
CA GLY A 206 -10.80 8.63 14.65
C GLY A 206 -9.29 8.83 14.83
N ASN A 207 -8.65 8.08 15.74
CA ASN A 207 -7.21 7.96 15.81
C ASN A 207 -6.77 6.75 14.99
N ILE A 208 -6.27 7.00 13.78
CA ILE A 208 -5.87 5.95 12.84
C ILE A 208 -4.86 4.95 13.43
N ARG A 209 -3.99 5.37 14.36
CA ARG A 209 -3.02 4.46 14.98
C ARG A 209 -3.71 3.46 15.89
N THR A 210 -4.64 3.94 16.72
CA THR A 210 -5.45 3.11 17.62
C THR A 210 -6.37 2.21 16.81
N ASP A 211 -7.06 2.76 15.81
CA ASP A 211 -8.00 2.00 14.98
C ASP A 211 -7.30 0.87 14.23
N LEU A 212 -6.09 1.09 13.72
CA LEU A 212 -5.28 0.04 13.08
C LEU A 212 -4.79 -1.04 14.05
N GLN A 213 -4.49 -0.70 15.30
CA GLN A 213 -4.17 -1.69 16.33
C GLN A 213 -5.37 -2.60 16.59
N THR A 214 -6.56 -2.02 16.77
CA THR A 214 -7.81 -2.77 16.91
C THR A 214 -8.09 -3.64 15.68
N ALA A 215 -7.91 -3.11 14.47
CA ALA A 215 -8.10 -3.87 13.24
C ALA A 215 -7.18 -5.11 13.18
N ILE A 216 -5.91 -4.99 13.58
CA ILE A 216 -4.97 -6.13 13.65
C ILE A 216 -5.46 -7.20 14.64
N GLU A 217 -5.90 -6.78 15.82
CA GLU A 217 -6.40 -7.71 16.85
C GLU A 217 -7.64 -8.46 16.35
N GLN A 218 -8.58 -7.77 15.72
CA GLN A 218 -9.78 -8.38 15.16
C GLN A 218 -9.43 -9.34 14.01
N MET A 219 -8.63 -8.90 13.05
CA MET A 219 -8.17 -9.74 11.93
C MET A 219 -7.49 -11.04 12.36
N ARG A 220 -6.71 -11.02 13.46
CA ARG A 220 -6.01 -12.19 13.98
C ARG A 220 -6.91 -13.21 14.67
N ASN A 221 -7.99 -12.74 15.28
CA ASN A 221 -8.88 -13.56 16.10
C ASN A 221 -10.13 -13.99 15.33
N ALA A 222 -10.40 -13.39 14.18
CA ALA A 222 -11.58 -13.69 13.37
C ALA A 222 -11.54 -15.12 12.82
N SER A 223 -12.69 -15.79 12.90
CA SER A 223 -12.91 -17.07 12.23
C SER A 223 -13.12 -16.87 10.72
N GLU A 224 -13.02 -17.94 9.93
CA GLU A 224 -13.33 -17.87 8.50
C GLU A 224 -14.76 -17.36 8.23
N ASP A 225 -15.72 -17.77 9.06
CA ASP A 225 -17.12 -17.33 8.95
C ASP A 225 -17.28 -15.85 9.30
N GLU A 226 -16.55 -15.36 10.32
CA GLU A 226 -16.54 -13.95 10.66
C GLU A 226 -15.90 -13.09 9.55
N ILE A 227 -14.76 -13.54 8.99
CA ILE A 227 -14.12 -12.89 7.85
C ILE A 227 -15.10 -12.77 6.68
N HIS A 228 -15.79 -13.86 6.35
CA HIS A 228 -16.77 -13.88 5.27
C HIS A 228 -17.95 -12.93 5.53
N MET A 229 -18.49 -12.94 6.75
CA MET A 229 -19.59 -12.07 7.15
C MET A 229 -19.19 -10.58 7.08
N ARG A 230 -18.04 -10.19 7.65
CA ARG A 230 -17.54 -8.82 7.59
C ARG A 230 -17.30 -8.36 6.15
N LEU A 231 -16.78 -9.23 5.29
CA LEU A 231 -16.55 -8.93 3.88
C LEU A 231 -17.87 -8.67 3.15
N LEU A 232 -18.87 -9.53 3.38
CA LEU A 232 -20.21 -9.37 2.79
C LEU A 232 -20.88 -8.06 3.24
N GLU A 233 -20.83 -7.74 4.53
CA GLU A 233 -21.37 -6.49 5.08
C GLU A 233 -20.67 -5.26 4.48
N HIS A 234 -19.34 -5.31 4.39
CA HIS A 234 -18.55 -4.23 3.82
C HIS A 234 -18.85 -4.01 2.33
N LEU A 235 -18.94 -5.09 1.55
CA LEU A 235 -19.32 -5.02 0.13
C LEU A 235 -20.70 -4.40 -0.06
N ARG A 236 -21.69 -4.80 0.74
CA ARG A 236 -23.04 -4.22 0.69
C ARG A 236 -23.03 -2.72 1.00
N ALA A 237 -22.27 -2.31 2.02
CA ALA A 237 -22.14 -0.90 2.37
C ALA A 237 -21.48 -0.09 1.22
N LEU A 238 -20.52 -0.68 0.52
CA LEU A 238 -19.81 -0.02 -0.58
C LEU A 238 -20.65 0.16 -1.85
N VAL A 239 -21.66 -0.69 -2.10
CA VAL A 239 -22.52 -0.57 -3.30
C VAL A 239 -23.11 0.84 -3.43
N ASP A 240 -23.48 1.46 -2.31
CA ASP A 240 -24.06 2.81 -2.30
C ASP A 240 -23.03 3.93 -2.52
N SER A 241 -21.80 3.75 -2.04
CA SER A 241 -20.75 4.75 -2.18
C SER A 241 -19.96 4.66 -3.48
N GLU A 242 -19.97 3.49 -4.14
CA GLU A 242 -19.17 3.26 -5.35
C GLU A 242 -19.83 3.95 -6.56
N LYS A 243 -19.17 5.00 -7.05
CA LYS A 243 -19.68 5.87 -8.11
C LYS A 243 -19.68 5.18 -9.48
N GLY A 244 -18.81 4.19 -9.70
CA GLY A 244 -18.68 3.49 -10.97
C GLY A 244 -19.80 2.48 -11.28
N LEU A 245 -20.55 2.04 -10.27
CA LEU A 245 -21.62 1.04 -10.43
C LEU A 245 -22.85 1.61 -11.14
N LYS A 246 -23.28 0.94 -12.21
CA LYS A 246 -24.42 1.35 -13.04
C LYS A 246 -25.74 0.70 -12.60
N HIS A 247 -25.66 -0.45 -11.96
CA HIS A 247 -26.77 -1.36 -11.63
C HIS A 247 -26.76 -1.73 -10.14
N ARG A 248 -26.59 -0.74 -9.26
CA ARG A 248 -26.56 -0.89 -7.79
C ARG A 248 -27.73 -1.70 -7.23
N GLU A 249 -28.94 -1.48 -7.73
CA GLU A 249 -30.14 -2.19 -7.24
C GLU A 249 -30.10 -3.70 -7.53
N TRP A 250 -29.43 -4.11 -8.61
CA TRP A 250 -29.19 -5.53 -8.87
C TRP A 250 -28.16 -6.10 -7.90
N LEU A 251 -27.05 -5.40 -7.63
CA LEU A 251 -26.07 -5.83 -6.62
C LEU A 251 -26.66 -5.92 -5.20
N LYS A 252 -27.62 -5.06 -4.86
CA LYS A 252 -28.36 -5.11 -3.58
C LYS A 252 -29.39 -6.22 -3.51
N SER A 253 -29.70 -6.89 -4.63
CA SER A 253 -30.70 -7.95 -4.63
C SER A 253 -30.24 -9.12 -3.75
N PRO A 254 -31.13 -9.75 -2.96
CA PRO A 254 -30.75 -10.81 -2.03
C PRO A 254 -29.98 -11.94 -2.72
N GLY A 255 -28.83 -12.32 -2.16
CA GLY A 255 -28.02 -13.44 -2.62
C GLY A 255 -27.06 -13.13 -3.77
N VAL A 256 -27.08 -11.94 -4.37
CA VAL A 256 -26.22 -11.60 -5.52
C VAL A 256 -24.74 -11.50 -5.10
N ILE A 257 -24.43 -10.70 -4.08
CA ILE A 257 -23.04 -10.56 -3.59
C ILE A 257 -22.56 -11.86 -2.91
N GLU A 258 -23.44 -12.55 -2.20
CA GLU A 258 -23.16 -13.81 -1.54
C GLU A 258 -22.77 -14.89 -2.55
N ALA A 259 -23.55 -15.03 -3.62
CA ALA A 259 -23.26 -15.97 -4.69
C ALA A 259 -21.94 -15.62 -5.39
N ALA A 260 -21.65 -14.33 -5.57
CA ALA A 260 -20.38 -13.85 -6.13
C ALA A 260 -19.19 -14.26 -5.26
N LEU A 261 -19.22 -13.94 -3.97
CA LEU A 261 -18.15 -14.28 -3.03
C LEU A 261 -17.94 -15.79 -2.90
N GLU A 262 -19.02 -16.55 -2.87
CA GLU A 262 -18.95 -18.01 -2.78
C GLU A 262 -18.39 -18.64 -4.08
N ALA A 263 -18.68 -18.04 -5.24
CA ALA A 263 -18.06 -18.43 -6.49
C ALA A 263 -16.54 -18.18 -6.47
N GLU A 264 -16.10 -16.99 -6.01
CA GLU A 264 -14.68 -16.66 -5.86
C GLU A 264 -13.96 -17.62 -4.90
N ARG A 265 -14.57 -17.88 -3.73
CA ARG A 265 -14.05 -18.82 -2.73
C ARG A 265 -13.82 -20.23 -3.31
N ARG A 266 -14.65 -20.66 -4.27
CA ARG A 266 -14.52 -21.97 -4.94
C ARG A 266 -13.53 -21.98 -6.10
N GLN A 267 -13.45 -20.89 -6.87
CA GLN A 267 -12.67 -20.83 -8.11
C GLN A 267 -11.19 -20.49 -7.89
N GLY A 268 -10.88 -19.75 -6.83
CA GLY A 268 -9.51 -19.40 -6.49
C GLY A 268 -9.44 -18.66 -5.17
N GLN A 269 -8.86 -19.31 -4.16
CA GLN A 269 -8.68 -18.72 -2.82
C GLN A 269 -7.93 -17.38 -2.86
N GLU A 270 -7.06 -17.15 -3.86
CA GLU A 270 -6.27 -15.92 -3.95
C GLU A 270 -7.10 -14.63 -4.08
N PHE A 271 -8.05 -14.59 -5.03
CA PHE A 271 -8.82 -13.38 -5.26
C PHE A 271 -9.73 -13.10 -4.06
N TYR A 272 -10.38 -14.14 -3.55
CA TYR A 272 -11.15 -14.07 -2.31
C TYR A 272 -10.29 -13.57 -1.14
N ASP A 273 -9.11 -14.16 -0.92
CA ASP A 273 -8.17 -13.77 0.11
C ASP A 273 -7.78 -12.29 -0.02
N ASN A 274 -7.55 -11.80 -1.24
CA ASN A 274 -7.21 -10.39 -1.46
C ASN A 274 -8.29 -9.41 -1.00
N LEU A 275 -9.54 -9.83 -0.87
CA LEU A 275 -10.61 -8.98 -0.35
C LEU A 275 -10.64 -8.94 1.18
N THR A 276 -10.09 -9.95 1.86
CA THR A 276 -10.29 -10.18 3.30
C THR A 276 -9.75 -9.08 4.22
N SER A 277 -8.74 -8.31 3.80
CA SER A 277 -8.25 -7.18 4.63
C SER A 277 -9.08 -5.91 4.53
N GLY A 278 -10.08 -5.84 3.67
CA GLY A 278 -10.88 -4.63 3.50
C GLY A 278 -10.24 -3.55 2.62
N GLN A 279 -9.10 -3.79 1.97
CA GLN A 279 -8.43 -2.77 1.16
C GLN A 279 -9.32 -2.28 -0.01
N GLY A 280 -9.67 -0.99 0.00
CA GLY A 280 -10.78 -0.45 -0.80
C GLY A 280 -10.63 -0.61 -2.31
N GLY A 281 -9.40 -0.52 -2.84
CA GLY A 281 -9.15 -0.62 -4.29
C GLY A 281 -9.56 -1.96 -4.91
N GLU A 282 -9.32 -3.07 -4.21
CA GLU A 282 -9.67 -4.41 -4.70
C GLU A 282 -11.17 -4.69 -4.55
N ILE A 283 -11.78 -4.21 -3.47
CA ILE A 283 -13.20 -4.43 -3.18
C ILE A 283 -14.09 -3.66 -4.17
N GLY A 284 -13.76 -2.40 -4.47
CA GLY A 284 -14.44 -1.65 -5.53
C GLY A 284 -14.27 -2.30 -6.90
N SER A 285 -13.05 -2.77 -7.22
CA SER A 285 -12.77 -3.47 -8.47
C SER A 285 -13.57 -4.77 -8.60
N PHE A 286 -13.70 -5.55 -7.53
CA PHE A 286 -14.53 -6.75 -7.50
C PHE A 286 -15.99 -6.44 -7.87
N LEU A 287 -16.61 -5.45 -7.22
CA LEU A 287 -18.00 -5.08 -7.52
C LEU A 287 -18.18 -4.62 -8.98
N LEU A 288 -17.25 -3.80 -9.48
CA LEU A 288 -17.29 -3.29 -10.86
C LEU A 288 -17.15 -4.41 -11.90
N LEU A 289 -16.20 -5.33 -11.69
CA LEU A 289 -15.99 -6.46 -12.58
C LEU A 289 -17.17 -7.43 -12.53
N TYR A 290 -17.67 -7.73 -11.33
CA TYR A 290 -18.81 -8.64 -11.16
C TYR A 290 -20.07 -8.09 -11.83
N GLU A 291 -20.37 -6.80 -11.67
CA GLU A 291 -21.48 -6.13 -12.36
C GLU A 291 -21.32 -6.15 -13.88
N ARG A 292 -20.13 -5.82 -14.38
CA ARG A 292 -19.85 -5.85 -15.82
C ARG A 292 -20.11 -7.24 -16.41
N ASP A 293 -19.69 -8.29 -15.72
CA ASP A 293 -19.68 -9.64 -16.29
C ASP A 293 -20.97 -10.44 -16.05
N ASN A 294 -21.79 -10.06 -15.05
CA ASN A 294 -22.94 -10.87 -14.64
C ASN A 294 -24.29 -10.13 -14.63
N TYR A 295 -24.31 -8.80 -14.86
CA TYR A 295 -25.58 -8.09 -14.93
C TYR A 295 -26.42 -8.57 -16.13
N PRO A 296 -27.67 -9.05 -15.94
CA PRO A 296 -28.46 -9.64 -17.03
C PRO A 296 -28.77 -8.72 -18.22
N GLY A 297 -28.66 -7.40 -18.02
CA GLY A 297 -28.87 -6.41 -19.10
C GLY A 297 -27.63 -6.12 -19.94
N ASN A 298 -26.46 -6.65 -19.58
CA ASN A 298 -25.26 -6.55 -20.40
C ASN A 298 -25.33 -7.60 -21.51
N VAL A 299 -25.89 -7.22 -22.65
CA VAL A 299 -25.80 -8.04 -23.87
C VAL A 299 -24.41 -7.82 -24.46
N HIS A 300 -23.60 -8.88 -24.44
CA HIS A 300 -22.27 -8.92 -25.09
C HIS A 300 -22.36 -9.26 -26.58
#